data_AF-A0A420IW68-F1
#
_entry.id   AF-A0A420IW68-F1
#
_cell.length_a   1.000
_cell.length_b   1.000
_cell.length_c   1.000
_cell.angle_alpha   90.00
_cell.angle_beta   90.00
_cell.angle_gamma   90.00
#
_symmetry.space_group_name_H-M   'P 1'
#
loop_
_entity.id
_entity.type
_entity.pdbx_description
1 polymer ?
#
loop_
_entity_poly.entity_id
_entity_poly.type
_entity_poly.pdbx_seq_one_letter_code
_entity_poly.pdbx_strand_id
1 'polypeptide(L)'
;VGIYDGGKPASRWLAGLAYERKLVGGENTPEDFFEAIEILFEGEAALWLDSSSRLRRMVDFREKATEEDINQFKIAFQSQFPAKVEDTQQGGNLPAEIGSLEQKRDENLTSYYERAKELLRRSYGYDIPIDGNLPMSPIEMVVLNNIVAAFVGGISDDQVRSAVLMESTSGSGSLLGTYEKVENVKARLERLAEVKKTREEKREFELLKNHYVKQWGRPLSSVLAEIEKKEEESDFRPSRIIAPTALAQFQNTANPVNRPVQNQHSIVNDARNKQVQFHNAPSTQRNHPPRHLSRHSLVNGSQVYNQENGFLCIRCGKIGHKRPDCSDVPLEWWGQNYLRELAMPSLQANFVEFLGMEQDSGTEMSQTAIGEINVEAKIVHVLTKKEDMKKQTAKNLLKR
;
A
#
# COMPACT_ATOMS: atom_id res chain seq x y z
N VAL A 1 -33.70 18.73 -38.23
CA VAL A 1 -33.40 17.66 -37.24
C VAL A 1 -34.71 16.98 -36.82
N GLY A 2 -34.70 15.66 -36.64
CA GLY A 2 -35.91 14.91 -36.22
C GLY A 2 -36.07 14.84 -34.71
N ILE A 3 -37.26 14.43 -34.27
CA ILE A 3 -37.60 14.16 -32.86
C ILE A 3 -36.55 13.23 -32.23
N TYR A 4 -36.25 13.48 -30.96
CA TYR A 4 -35.37 12.69 -30.12
C TYR A 4 -36.17 11.95 -29.06
N ASP A 5 -36.20 10.63 -29.18
CA ASP A 5 -36.93 9.71 -28.31
C ASP A 5 -36.02 8.95 -27.32
N GLY A 6 -34.71 9.21 -27.34
CA GLY A 6 -33.69 8.46 -26.59
C GLY A 6 -33.03 7.30 -27.35
N GLY A 7 -33.52 6.94 -28.55
CA GLY A 7 -33.05 5.77 -29.28
C GLY A 7 -31.66 5.91 -29.94
N LYS A 8 -31.19 7.13 -30.14
CA LYS A 8 -29.90 7.45 -30.78
C LYS A 8 -28.95 8.10 -29.77
N PRO A 9 -27.62 7.99 -29.94
CA PRO A 9 -26.67 8.74 -29.12
C PRO A 9 -26.94 10.25 -29.10
N ALA A 10 -26.93 10.87 -27.92
CA ALA A 10 -27.10 12.31 -27.77
C ALA A 10 -26.05 13.09 -28.57
N SER A 11 -24.79 12.63 -28.61
CA SER A 11 -23.73 13.27 -29.41
C SER A 11 -24.07 13.34 -30.89
N ARG A 12 -24.64 12.27 -31.45
CA ARG A 12 -25.05 12.19 -32.86
C ARG A 12 -26.21 13.12 -33.15
N TRP A 13 -27.18 13.20 -32.24
CA TRP A 13 -28.33 14.09 -32.41
C TRP A 13 -27.94 15.57 -32.24
N LEU A 14 -27.14 15.90 -31.23
CA LEU A 14 -26.60 17.25 -31.02
C LEU A 14 -25.80 17.76 -32.22
N ALA A 15 -25.00 16.89 -32.85
CA ALA A 15 -24.29 17.23 -34.07
C ALA A 15 -25.25 17.57 -35.23
N GLY A 16 -26.33 16.81 -35.37
CA GLY A 16 -27.40 17.11 -36.32
C GLY A 16 -28.09 18.44 -36.02
N LEU A 17 -28.40 18.71 -34.75
CA LEU A 17 -29.06 19.95 -34.33
C LEU A 17 -28.16 21.16 -34.62
N ALA A 18 -26.86 21.05 -34.31
CA ALA A 18 -25.88 22.09 -34.60
C ALA A 18 -25.71 22.34 -36.11
N TYR A 19 -25.75 21.29 -36.94
CA TYR A 19 -25.68 21.42 -38.39
C TYR A 19 -26.90 22.15 -38.96
N GLU A 20 -28.10 21.77 -38.53
CA GLU A 20 -29.35 22.39 -38.97
C GLU A 20 -29.45 23.85 -38.54
N ARG A 21 -29.07 24.15 -37.29
CA ARG A 21 -29.03 25.53 -36.79
C ARG A 21 -28.05 26.42 -37.56
N LYS A 22 -26.90 25.87 -38.00
CA LYS A 22 -25.97 26.58 -38.90
C LYS A 22 -26.56 26.82 -40.29
N LEU A 23 -27.39 25.91 -40.78
CA LEU A 23 -27.99 26.00 -42.12
C LEU A 23 -29.10 27.05 -42.19
N VAL A 24 -29.90 27.19 -41.13
CA VAL A 24 -31.02 28.16 -41.05
C VAL A 24 -30.54 29.61 -40.91
N GLY A 25 -29.30 29.84 -40.47
CA GLY A 25 -28.65 31.15 -40.54
C GLY A 25 -29.14 32.19 -39.51
N GLY A 26 -29.82 31.76 -38.44
CA GLY A 26 -30.25 32.61 -37.33
C GLY A 26 -29.19 32.80 -36.25
N GLU A 27 -29.43 33.74 -35.33
CA GLU A 27 -28.64 33.89 -34.10
C GLU A 27 -28.75 32.58 -33.29
N ASN A 28 -27.61 32.01 -32.90
CA ASN A 28 -27.59 30.75 -32.17
C ASN A 28 -27.69 31.01 -30.67
N THR A 29 -28.81 31.56 -30.21
CA THR A 29 -28.95 31.93 -28.80
C THR A 29 -29.17 30.70 -27.91
N PRO A 30 -28.90 30.82 -26.60
CA PRO A 30 -29.29 29.81 -25.61
C PRO A 30 -30.80 29.57 -25.55
N GLU A 31 -31.59 30.61 -25.76
CA GLU A 31 -33.05 30.52 -25.79
C GLU A 31 -33.52 29.58 -26.91
N ASP A 32 -33.04 29.80 -28.14
CA ASP A 32 -33.38 28.97 -29.29
C ASP A 32 -32.91 27.52 -29.10
N PHE A 33 -31.83 27.30 -28.34
CA PHE A 33 -31.37 25.95 -28.01
C PHE A 33 -32.41 25.23 -27.15
N PHE A 34 -32.82 25.84 -26.05
CA PHE A 34 -33.77 25.22 -25.12
C PHE A 34 -35.19 25.14 -25.67
N GLU A 35 -35.60 26.07 -26.53
CA GLU A 35 -36.84 25.95 -27.30
C GLU A 35 -36.81 24.73 -28.22
N ALA A 36 -35.69 24.51 -28.92
CA ALA A 36 -35.52 23.31 -29.74
C ALA A 36 -35.56 22.02 -28.90
N ILE A 37 -35.00 22.03 -27.68
CA ILE A 37 -35.09 20.89 -26.76
C ILE A 37 -36.55 20.60 -26.38
N GLU A 38 -37.33 21.62 -25.99
CA GLU A 38 -38.74 21.47 -25.60
C GLU A 38 -39.59 20.88 -26.74
N ILE A 39 -39.35 21.32 -27.98
CA ILE A 39 -40.15 20.89 -29.14
C ILE A 39 -39.73 19.51 -29.63
N LEU A 40 -38.44 19.19 -29.58
CA LEU A 40 -37.89 18.02 -30.27
C LEU A 40 -37.72 16.80 -29.35
N PHE A 41 -37.87 16.95 -28.04
CA PHE A 41 -37.80 15.82 -27.12
C PHE A 41 -39.17 15.14 -26.98
N GLU A 42 -39.21 13.83 -27.21
CA GLU A 42 -40.40 13.01 -26.97
C GLU A 42 -40.01 11.72 -26.22
N GLY A 43 -41.03 10.96 -25.78
CA GLY A 43 -40.82 9.64 -25.21
C GLY A 43 -39.89 9.64 -23.99
N GLU A 44 -38.89 8.75 -24.01
CA GLU A 44 -37.95 8.58 -22.89
C GLU A 44 -37.12 9.86 -22.64
N ALA A 45 -36.78 10.60 -23.68
CA ALA A 45 -36.03 11.84 -23.55
C ALA A 45 -36.83 12.96 -22.87
N ALA A 46 -38.13 13.09 -23.21
CA ALA A 46 -39.02 14.02 -22.55
C ALA A 46 -39.24 13.66 -21.07
N LEU A 47 -39.48 12.37 -20.77
CA LEU A 47 -39.60 11.89 -19.39
C LEU A 47 -38.33 12.15 -18.58
N TRP A 48 -37.16 11.97 -19.16
CA TRP A 48 -35.88 12.31 -18.53
C TRP A 48 -35.76 13.81 -18.25
N LEU A 49 -36.08 14.66 -19.22
CA LEU A 49 -36.05 16.11 -19.07
C LEU A 49 -36.95 16.56 -17.90
N ASP A 50 -38.17 16.03 -17.85
CA ASP A 50 -39.16 16.36 -16.83
C ASP A 50 -38.80 15.79 -15.44
N SER A 51 -38.06 14.68 -15.39
CA SER A 51 -37.60 14.09 -14.13
C SER A 51 -36.58 14.96 -13.38
N SER A 52 -35.87 15.85 -14.09
CA SER A 52 -34.85 16.71 -13.52
C SER A 52 -35.33 18.14 -13.37
N SER A 53 -35.69 18.52 -12.14
CA SER A 53 -36.12 19.89 -11.80
C SER A 53 -35.09 20.97 -12.16
N ARG A 54 -33.81 20.61 -12.35
CA ARG A 54 -32.76 21.53 -12.80
C ARG A 54 -32.83 21.74 -14.30
N LEU A 55 -32.90 20.66 -15.09
CA LEU A 55 -32.95 20.76 -16.55
C LEU A 55 -34.28 21.36 -17.02
N ARG A 56 -35.38 20.96 -16.39
CA ARG A 56 -36.70 21.55 -16.63
C ARG A 56 -36.70 23.07 -16.39
N ARG A 57 -36.05 23.55 -15.32
CA ARG A 57 -35.87 24.99 -15.06
C ARG A 57 -35.08 25.72 -16.15
N MET A 58 -34.05 25.09 -16.72
CA MET A 58 -33.30 25.69 -17.83
C MET A 58 -34.20 25.89 -19.07
N VAL A 59 -35.14 24.97 -19.30
CA VAL A 59 -36.11 25.05 -20.41
C VAL A 59 -37.23 26.04 -20.12
N ASP A 60 -37.81 26.00 -18.92
CA ASP A 60 -38.90 26.90 -18.51
C ASP A 60 -38.45 28.37 -18.44
N PHE A 61 -37.19 28.62 -18.06
CA PHE A 61 -36.60 29.96 -17.98
C PHE A 61 -35.60 30.23 -19.12
N ARG A 62 -35.85 29.67 -20.31
CA ARG A 62 -34.95 29.75 -21.48
C ARG A 62 -34.53 31.17 -21.88
N GLU A 63 -35.39 32.17 -21.69
CA GLU A 63 -35.10 33.60 -21.96
C GLU A 63 -33.91 34.14 -21.12
N LYS A 64 -33.59 33.49 -20.00
CA LYS A 64 -32.48 33.85 -19.10
C LYS A 64 -31.32 32.86 -19.19
N ALA A 65 -31.40 31.88 -20.07
CA ALA A 65 -30.40 30.84 -20.18
C ALA A 65 -29.07 31.39 -20.70
N THR A 66 -27.98 30.83 -20.18
CA THR A 66 -26.61 31.20 -20.53
C THR A 66 -25.93 30.10 -21.32
N GLU A 67 -24.79 30.42 -21.94
CA GLU A 67 -23.96 29.42 -22.63
C GLU A 67 -23.47 28.31 -21.67
N GLU A 68 -23.31 28.64 -20.39
CA GLU A 68 -22.95 27.68 -19.34
C GLU A 68 -24.10 26.68 -19.09
N ASP A 69 -25.35 27.14 -19.11
CA ASP A 69 -26.51 26.25 -18.98
C ASP A 69 -26.59 25.27 -20.16
N ILE A 70 -26.27 25.74 -21.38
CA ILE A 70 -26.17 24.86 -22.55
C ILE A 70 -25.09 23.81 -22.35
N ASN A 71 -23.92 24.19 -21.84
CA ASN A 71 -22.82 23.25 -21.61
C ASN A 71 -23.19 22.21 -20.57
N GLN A 72 -23.79 22.63 -19.45
CA GLN A 72 -24.28 21.72 -18.41
C GLN A 72 -25.35 20.78 -18.94
N PHE A 73 -26.28 21.29 -19.75
CA PHE A 73 -27.30 20.48 -20.40
C PHE A 73 -26.67 19.45 -21.34
N LYS A 74 -25.74 19.86 -22.22
CA LYS A 74 -25.05 18.95 -23.15
C LYS A 74 -24.30 17.84 -22.42
N ILE A 75 -23.62 18.17 -21.31
CA ILE A 75 -22.92 17.19 -20.47
C ILE A 75 -23.93 16.19 -19.89
N ALA A 76 -24.99 16.68 -19.25
CA ALA A 76 -26.02 15.82 -18.66
C ALA A 76 -26.69 14.93 -19.72
N PHE A 77 -26.99 15.51 -20.89
CA PHE A 77 -27.65 14.83 -22.00
C PHE A 77 -26.77 13.74 -22.62
N GLN A 78 -25.49 14.03 -22.85
CA GLN A 78 -24.51 13.04 -23.33
C GLN A 78 -24.21 11.94 -22.31
N SER A 79 -24.30 12.26 -21.01
CA SER A 79 -24.19 11.26 -19.95
C SER A 79 -25.40 10.33 -19.91
N GLN A 80 -26.61 10.86 -20.12
CA GLN A 80 -27.83 10.06 -20.09
C GLN A 80 -27.95 9.16 -21.32
N PHE A 81 -27.61 9.68 -22.50
CA PHE A 81 -27.73 8.95 -23.77
C PHE A 81 -26.37 8.86 -24.48
N PRO A 82 -25.43 8.06 -23.95
CA PRO A 82 -24.08 7.96 -24.50
C PRO A 82 -24.08 7.36 -25.90
N ALA A 83 -22.99 7.60 -26.64
CA ALA A 83 -22.70 6.81 -27.82
C ALA A 83 -22.54 5.35 -27.38
N LYS A 84 -23.48 4.49 -27.79
CA LYS A 84 -23.37 3.04 -27.61
C LYS A 84 -22.05 2.60 -28.25
N VAL A 85 -21.03 2.43 -27.43
CA VAL A 85 -19.93 1.54 -27.75
C VAL A 85 -20.57 0.16 -27.66
N GLU A 86 -20.65 -0.53 -28.79
CA GLU A 86 -20.98 -1.96 -28.79
C GLU A 86 -19.86 -2.69 -28.06
N ASP A 87 -19.92 -2.70 -26.73
CA ASP A 87 -19.18 -3.64 -25.91
C ASP A 87 -20.19 -4.30 -24.97
N THR A 88 -20.60 -5.49 -25.43
CA THR A 88 -20.95 -6.67 -24.64
C THR A 88 -21.97 -6.48 -23.51
N GLN A 89 -23.18 -7.00 -23.74
CA GLN A 89 -24.12 -7.55 -22.74
C GLN A 89 -23.75 -7.29 -21.26
N GLN A 90 -24.25 -6.23 -20.63
CA GLN A 90 -24.38 -6.20 -19.17
C GLN A 90 -25.32 -5.08 -18.68
N GLY A 91 -26.61 -5.27 -18.95
CA GLY A 91 -27.66 -4.86 -18.02
C GLY A 91 -27.65 -5.77 -16.78
N GLY A 92 -26.48 -5.94 -16.15
CA GLY A 92 -26.32 -6.72 -14.93
C GLY A 92 -26.80 -5.93 -13.72
N ASN A 93 -27.17 -6.67 -12.67
CA ASN A 93 -27.55 -6.13 -11.38
C ASN A 93 -26.34 -5.39 -10.77
N LEU A 94 -26.24 -4.07 -10.96
CA LEU A 94 -25.15 -3.21 -10.47
C LEU A 94 -24.76 -3.48 -9.00
N PRO A 95 -25.71 -3.61 -8.04
CA PRO A 95 -25.40 -4.05 -6.68
C PRO A 95 -24.61 -5.37 -6.58
N ALA A 96 -24.95 -6.36 -7.40
CA ALA A 96 -24.23 -7.64 -7.42
C ALA A 96 -22.83 -7.49 -8.04
N GLU A 97 -22.71 -6.68 -9.10
CA GLU A 97 -21.42 -6.39 -9.71
C GLU A 97 -20.48 -5.67 -8.73
N ILE A 98 -20.99 -4.68 -7.98
CA ILE A 98 -20.24 -3.99 -6.91
C ILE A 98 -19.83 -4.99 -5.82
N GLY A 99 -20.76 -5.83 -5.36
CA GLY A 99 -20.47 -6.83 -4.32
C GLY A 99 -19.50 -7.93 -4.76
N SER A 100 -19.37 -8.18 -6.06
CA SER A 100 -18.45 -9.16 -6.65
C SER A 100 -17.16 -8.55 -7.20
N LEU A 101 -16.92 -7.26 -6.95
CA LEU A 101 -15.72 -6.58 -7.41
C LEU A 101 -14.48 -7.13 -6.70
N GLU A 102 -13.70 -7.91 -7.44
CA GLU A 102 -12.43 -8.48 -6.97
C GLU A 102 -11.36 -8.37 -8.07
N GLN A 103 -10.11 -8.16 -7.62
CA GLN A 103 -8.93 -8.14 -8.46
C GLN A 103 -8.59 -9.56 -8.90
N LYS A 104 -8.52 -9.78 -10.21
CA LYS A 104 -8.17 -11.10 -10.76
C LYS A 104 -6.69 -11.42 -10.51
N ARG A 105 -6.32 -12.70 -10.50
CA ARG A 105 -4.95 -13.17 -10.25
C ARG A 105 -3.90 -12.56 -11.18
N ASP A 106 -4.26 -12.38 -12.46
CA ASP A 106 -3.35 -11.86 -13.50
C ASP A 106 -3.61 -10.37 -13.80
N GLU A 107 -4.47 -9.71 -13.01
CA GLU A 107 -4.84 -8.33 -13.22
C GLU A 107 -3.96 -7.39 -12.40
N ASN A 108 -3.31 -6.44 -13.08
CA ASN A 108 -2.57 -5.39 -12.41
C ASN A 108 -3.52 -4.39 -11.73
N LEU A 109 -2.99 -3.64 -10.75
CA LEU A 109 -3.80 -2.73 -9.94
C LEU A 109 -4.46 -1.62 -10.76
N THR A 110 -3.78 -1.11 -11.80
CA THR A 110 -4.31 -0.07 -12.69
C THR A 110 -5.52 -0.58 -13.49
N SER A 111 -5.44 -1.78 -14.07
CA SER A 111 -6.56 -2.41 -14.78
C SER A 111 -7.74 -2.69 -13.85
N TYR A 112 -7.47 -3.12 -12.62
CA TYR A 112 -8.49 -3.30 -11.60
C TYR A 112 -9.17 -1.98 -11.21
N TYR A 113 -8.39 -0.90 -11.08
CA TYR A 113 -8.89 0.45 -10.82
C TYR A 113 -9.76 0.99 -11.96
N GLU A 114 -9.36 0.79 -13.22
CA GLU A 114 -10.18 1.21 -14.37
C GLU A 114 -11.54 0.48 -14.42
N ARG A 115 -11.61 -0.79 -14.00
CA ARG A 115 -12.89 -1.50 -13.82
C ARG A 115 -13.75 -0.90 -12.71
N ALA A 116 -13.14 -0.55 -11.58
CA ALA A 116 -13.86 0.10 -10.49
C ALA A 116 -14.40 1.48 -10.91
N LYS A 117 -13.63 2.23 -11.71
CA LYS A 117 -14.08 3.50 -12.32
C LYS A 117 -15.24 3.28 -13.29
N GLU A 118 -15.18 2.24 -14.12
CA GLU A 118 -16.27 1.94 -15.04
C GLU A 118 -17.55 1.57 -14.30
N LEU A 119 -17.45 0.83 -13.18
CA LEU A 119 -18.59 0.56 -12.30
C LEU A 119 -19.16 1.85 -11.70
N LEU A 120 -18.29 2.76 -11.25
CA LEU A 120 -18.72 4.06 -10.73
C LEU A 120 -19.47 4.86 -11.79
N ARG A 121 -18.94 4.92 -13.02
CA ARG A 121 -19.58 5.57 -14.18
C ARG A 121 -20.94 4.96 -14.52
N ARG A 122 -21.06 3.63 -14.51
CA ARG A 122 -22.33 2.90 -14.76
C ARG A 122 -23.35 3.08 -13.63
N SER A 123 -22.90 3.39 -12.42
CA SER A 123 -23.76 3.65 -11.26
C SER A 123 -24.25 5.10 -11.14
N TYR A 124 -23.99 5.94 -12.15
CA TYR A 124 -24.26 7.39 -12.13
C TYR A 124 -23.57 8.14 -10.99
N GLY A 125 -22.55 7.54 -10.37
CA GLY A 125 -21.74 8.16 -9.33
C GLY A 125 -20.58 8.95 -9.92
N TYR A 126 -20.22 10.05 -9.27
CA TYR A 126 -19.00 10.80 -9.59
C TYR A 126 -17.91 10.47 -8.57
N ASP A 127 -16.67 10.35 -9.03
CA ASP A 127 -15.54 10.48 -8.13
C ASP A 127 -15.38 11.96 -7.75
N ILE A 128 -14.97 12.26 -6.52
CA ILE A 128 -15.07 13.60 -5.89
C ILE A 128 -14.74 14.75 -6.86
N PRO A 129 -15.59 15.79 -6.97
CA PRO A 129 -15.19 17.04 -7.63
C PRO A 129 -14.18 17.77 -6.73
N ILE A 130 -12.93 17.86 -7.19
CA ILE A 130 -11.86 18.59 -6.48
C ILE A 130 -12.18 20.10 -6.39
N ASP A 131 -13.10 20.61 -7.21
CA ASP A 131 -13.49 22.03 -7.23
C ASP A 131 -14.91 22.25 -6.70
N GLY A 132 -15.07 22.19 -5.38
CA GLY A 132 -15.90 23.05 -4.52
C GLY A 132 -17.34 23.47 -4.84
N ASN A 133 -17.95 23.18 -5.99
CA ASN A 133 -19.16 23.87 -6.41
C ASN A 133 -20.48 23.09 -6.31
N LEU A 134 -20.47 21.77 -6.05
CA LEU A 134 -21.71 21.04 -5.75
C LEU A 134 -21.48 19.91 -4.73
N PRO A 135 -22.25 19.87 -3.63
CA PRO A 135 -22.21 18.73 -2.72
C PRO A 135 -22.80 17.49 -3.41
N MET A 136 -22.06 16.38 -3.34
CA MET A 136 -22.54 15.07 -3.77
C MET A 136 -23.84 14.71 -3.02
N SER A 137 -24.83 14.17 -3.74
CA SER A 137 -26.07 13.72 -3.10
C SER A 137 -25.78 12.56 -2.12
N PRO A 138 -26.60 12.38 -1.08
CA PRO A 138 -26.42 11.28 -0.13
C PRO A 138 -26.37 9.90 -0.80
N ILE A 139 -27.11 9.72 -1.90
CA ILE A 139 -27.17 8.44 -2.64
C ILE A 139 -25.86 8.21 -3.39
N GLU A 140 -25.35 9.23 -4.10
CA GLU A 140 -24.05 9.15 -4.78
C GLU A 140 -22.90 8.86 -3.79
N MET A 141 -22.94 9.46 -2.59
CA MET A 141 -21.95 9.21 -1.56
C MET A 141 -22.00 7.77 -1.04
N VAL A 142 -23.19 7.19 -0.90
CA VAL A 142 -23.35 5.77 -0.52
C VAL A 142 -22.79 4.86 -1.62
N VAL A 143 -23.10 5.15 -2.88
CA VAL A 143 -22.60 4.37 -4.03
C VAL A 143 -21.08 4.43 -4.11
N LEU A 144 -20.49 5.61 -4.01
CA LEU A 144 -19.04 5.80 -4.00
C LEU A 144 -18.39 5.02 -2.85
N ASN A 145 -18.92 5.15 -1.63
CA ASN A 145 -18.40 4.43 -0.47
C ASN A 145 -18.48 2.91 -0.63
N ASN A 146 -19.57 2.39 -1.22
CA ASN A 146 -19.72 0.96 -1.49
C ASN A 146 -18.69 0.47 -2.52
N ILE A 147 -18.47 1.24 -3.59
CA ILE A 147 -17.48 0.90 -4.61
C ILE A 147 -16.06 0.99 -4.05
N VAL A 148 -15.74 2.01 -3.26
CA VAL A 148 -14.44 2.14 -2.58
C VAL A 148 -14.21 0.98 -1.62
N ALA A 149 -15.21 0.61 -0.82
CA ALA A 149 -15.12 -0.52 0.10
C ALA A 149 -14.92 -1.84 -0.65
N ALA A 150 -15.67 -2.08 -1.73
CA ALA A 150 -15.52 -3.25 -2.58
C ALA A 150 -14.15 -3.28 -3.28
N PHE A 151 -13.69 -2.13 -3.78
CA PHE A 151 -12.38 -1.99 -4.41
C PHE A 151 -11.26 -2.42 -3.45
N VAL A 152 -11.23 -1.86 -2.23
CA VAL A 152 -10.23 -2.21 -1.22
C VAL A 152 -10.36 -3.66 -0.77
N GLY A 153 -11.59 -4.13 -0.53
CA GLY A 153 -11.86 -5.51 -0.12
C GLY A 153 -11.42 -6.53 -1.17
N GLY A 154 -11.55 -6.19 -2.44
CA GLY A 154 -11.20 -7.04 -3.57
C GLY A 154 -9.73 -6.98 -4.00
N ILE A 155 -8.85 -6.23 -3.31
CA ILE A 155 -7.39 -6.26 -3.59
C ILE A 155 -6.86 -7.67 -3.36
N SER A 156 -6.09 -8.19 -4.32
CA SER A 156 -5.62 -9.59 -4.28
C SER A 156 -4.50 -9.84 -3.26
N ASP A 157 -3.61 -8.86 -3.06
CA ASP A 157 -2.53 -8.92 -2.07
C ASP A 157 -3.06 -8.63 -0.66
N ASP A 158 -3.09 -9.66 0.19
CA ASP A 158 -3.61 -9.58 1.56
C ASP A 158 -2.81 -8.63 2.46
N GLN A 159 -1.49 -8.51 2.25
CA GLN A 159 -0.66 -7.58 3.03
C GLN A 159 -0.97 -6.14 2.66
N VAL A 160 -1.10 -5.86 1.36
CA VAL A 160 -1.49 -4.54 0.86
C VAL A 160 -2.90 -4.20 1.34
N ARG A 161 -3.86 -5.12 1.16
CA ARG A 161 -5.25 -4.95 1.59
C ARG A 161 -5.36 -4.63 3.08
N SER A 162 -4.72 -5.44 3.92
CA SER A 162 -4.72 -5.26 5.37
C SER A 162 -4.09 -3.94 5.80
N ALA A 163 -2.95 -3.56 5.19
CA ALA A 163 -2.29 -2.30 5.47
C ALA A 163 -3.15 -1.09 5.07
N VAL A 164 -3.79 -1.13 3.91
CA VAL A 164 -4.70 -0.06 3.46
C VAL A 164 -5.91 0.07 4.38
N LEU A 165 -6.52 -1.05 4.80
CA LEU A 165 -7.65 -1.05 5.73
C LEU A 165 -7.29 -0.47 7.11
N MET A 166 -6.10 -0.77 7.64
CA MET A 166 -5.63 -0.21 8.89
C MET A 166 -5.39 1.31 8.80
N GLU A 167 -4.84 1.78 7.69
CA GLU A 167 -4.59 3.21 7.45
C GLU A 167 -5.85 4.02 7.14
N SER A 168 -6.91 3.35 6.66
CA SER A 168 -8.16 3.98 6.19
C SER A 168 -9.24 4.14 7.27
N THR A 169 -8.86 4.26 8.54
CA THR A 169 -9.79 4.43 9.68
C THR A 169 -10.62 5.73 9.66
N SER A 170 -10.44 6.57 8.65
CA SER A 170 -11.23 7.78 8.38
C SER A 170 -11.86 7.67 6.98
N GLY A 171 -13.10 7.18 6.93
CA GLY A 171 -13.86 7.07 5.68
C GLY A 171 -14.29 8.43 5.15
N SER A 172 -13.85 8.74 3.92
CA SER A 172 -14.44 9.65 2.92
C SER A 172 -13.33 10.04 1.93
N GLY A 173 -12.87 9.08 1.14
CA GLY A 173 -11.87 9.29 0.10
C GLY A 173 -12.48 9.05 -1.28
N SER A 174 -11.98 9.76 -2.29
CA SER A 174 -12.25 9.44 -3.70
C SER A 174 -11.77 8.03 -4.02
N LEU A 175 -12.33 7.44 -5.07
CA LEU A 175 -11.82 6.20 -5.65
C LEU A 175 -10.37 6.40 -6.11
N LEU A 176 -10.06 7.52 -6.76
CA LEU A 176 -8.70 7.92 -7.14
C LEU A 176 -7.78 8.03 -5.92
N GLY A 177 -8.20 8.76 -4.88
CA GLY A 177 -7.38 8.91 -3.67
C GLY A 177 -7.18 7.59 -2.94
N THR A 178 -8.12 6.65 -3.07
CA THR A 178 -7.97 5.29 -2.56
C THR A 178 -6.96 4.50 -3.39
N TYR A 179 -7.04 4.55 -4.72
CA TYR A 179 -6.06 3.93 -5.62
C TYR A 179 -4.64 4.42 -5.35
N GLU A 180 -4.43 5.73 -5.24
CA GLU A 180 -3.13 6.31 -4.93
C GLU A 180 -2.57 5.83 -3.58
N LYS A 181 -3.44 5.67 -2.58
CA LYS A 181 -3.05 5.08 -1.28
C LYS A 181 -2.62 3.63 -1.44
N VAL A 182 -3.36 2.82 -2.19
CA VAL A 182 -3.01 1.41 -2.42
C VAL A 182 -1.65 1.31 -3.12
N GLU A 183 -1.41 2.10 -4.15
CA GLU A 183 -0.10 2.18 -4.84
C GLU A 183 1.03 2.58 -3.87
N ASN A 184 0.81 3.59 -3.03
CA ASN A 184 1.79 4.03 -2.05
C ASN A 184 2.10 2.95 -0.99
N VAL A 185 1.07 2.24 -0.50
CA VAL A 185 1.23 1.14 0.46
C VAL A 185 2.00 -0.01 -0.19
N LYS A 186 1.64 -0.39 -1.41
CA LYS A 186 2.33 -1.42 -2.18
C LYS A 186 3.81 -1.10 -2.34
N ALA A 187 4.12 0.10 -2.84
CA ALA A 187 5.51 0.56 -3.00
C ALA A 187 6.28 0.59 -1.67
N ARG A 188 5.61 0.92 -0.56
CA ARG A 188 6.23 0.91 0.77
C ARG A 188 6.53 -0.50 1.25
N LEU A 189 5.62 -1.45 1.06
CA LEU A 189 5.82 -2.86 1.44
C LEU A 189 6.95 -3.51 0.64
N GLU A 190 7.03 -3.22 -0.67
CA GLU A 190 8.14 -3.67 -1.52
C GLU A 190 9.49 -3.16 -1.00
N ARG A 191 9.60 -1.88 -0.63
CA ARG A 191 10.82 -1.33 -0.01
C ARG A 191 11.16 -2.01 1.32
N LEU A 192 10.17 -2.27 2.16
CA LEU A 192 10.39 -2.96 3.44
C LEU A 192 10.86 -4.40 3.24
N ALA A 193 10.33 -5.11 2.23
CA ALA A 193 10.77 -6.45 1.87
C ALA A 193 12.24 -6.45 1.41
N GLU A 194 12.64 -5.49 0.57
CA GLU A 194 14.03 -5.36 0.11
C GLU A 194 14.99 -5.05 1.27
N VAL A 195 14.59 -4.19 2.21
CA VAL A 195 15.39 -3.90 3.41
C VAL A 195 15.52 -5.13 4.32
N LYS A 196 14.46 -5.94 4.47
CA LYS A 196 14.53 -7.19 5.24
C LYS A 196 15.48 -8.20 4.59
N LYS A 197 15.34 -8.39 3.28
CA LYS A 197 16.20 -9.28 2.49
C LYS A 197 17.67 -8.88 2.59
N THR A 198 18.00 -7.61 2.38
CA THR A 198 19.39 -7.11 2.50
C THR A 198 19.94 -7.27 3.93
N ARG A 199 19.09 -7.13 4.96
CA ARG A 199 19.48 -7.39 6.35
C ARG A 199 19.75 -8.87 6.61
N GLU A 200 18.94 -9.77 6.04
CA GLU A 200 19.12 -11.21 6.14
C GLU A 200 20.40 -11.66 5.43
N GLU A 201 20.61 -11.23 4.19
CA GLU A 201 21.85 -11.50 3.43
C GLU A 201 23.09 -11.02 4.21
N LYS A 202 23.02 -9.83 4.83
CA LYS A 202 24.10 -9.31 5.68
C LYS A 202 24.32 -10.17 6.94
N ARG A 203 23.24 -10.66 7.55
CA ARG A 203 23.31 -11.53 8.74
C ARG A 203 23.94 -12.88 8.38
N GLU A 204 23.54 -13.48 7.27
CA GLU A 204 24.15 -14.72 6.75
C GLU A 204 25.62 -14.53 6.41
N PHE A 205 25.99 -13.41 5.79
CA PHE A 205 27.37 -13.10 5.46
C PHE A 205 28.25 -12.95 6.71
N GLU A 206 27.77 -12.28 7.75
CA GLU A 206 28.50 -12.17 9.02
C GLU A 206 28.63 -13.52 9.74
N LEU A 207 27.59 -14.37 9.69
CA LEU A 207 27.67 -15.74 10.20
C LEU A 207 28.74 -16.55 9.45
N LEU A 208 28.77 -16.45 8.13
CA LEU A 208 29.79 -17.11 7.29
C LEU A 208 31.20 -16.61 7.62
N LYS A 209 31.37 -15.29 7.74
CA LYS A 209 32.65 -14.67 8.11
C LYS A 209 33.13 -15.15 9.48
N ASN A 210 32.23 -15.21 10.47
CA ASN A 210 32.54 -15.69 11.81
C ASN A 210 32.89 -17.18 11.82
N HIS A 211 32.16 -18.01 11.07
CA HIS A 211 32.48 -19.42 10.91
C HIS A 211 33.86 -19.60 10.27
N TYR A 212 34.17 -18.79 9.25
CA TYR A 212 35.47 -18.84 8.57
C TYR A 212 36.63 -18.50 9.52
N VAL A 213 36.51 -17.44 10.31
CA VAL A 213 37.53 -17.07 11.30
C VAL A 213 37.73 -18.20 12.32
N LYS A 214 36.65 -18.82 12.80
CA LYS A 214 36.73 -19.93 13.76
C LYS A 214 37.46 -21.15 13.20
N GLN A 215 37.21 -21.50 11.95
CA GLN A 215 37.76 -22.73 11.35
C GLN A 215 39.18 -22.55 10.80
N TRP A 216 39.52 -21.39 10.24
CA TRP A 216 40.81 -21.16 9.56
C TRP A 216 41.72 -20.15 10.27
N GLY A 217 41.29 -19.56 11.39
CA GLY A 217 42.10 -18.64 12.21
C GLY A 217 42.47 -17.32 11.54
N ARG A 218 41.93 -17.03 10.36
CA ARG A 218 42.20 -15.79 9.61
C ARG A 218 40.90 -15.18 9.05
N PRO A 219 40.80 -13.83 8.92
CA PRO A 219 39.61 -13.18 8.38
C PRO A 219 39.35 -13.54 6.92
N LEU A 220 38.09 -13.85 6.58
CA LEU A 220 37.66 -14.11 5.20
C LEU A 220 38.01 -12.95 4.26
N SER A 221 37.94 -11.70 4.74
CA SER A 221 38.33 -10.51 4.00
C SER A 221 39.81 -10.48 3.59
N SER A 222 40.71 -11.03 4.41
CA SER A 222 42.15 -11.13 4.10
C SER A 222 42.37 -12.07 2.91
N VAL A 223 41.63 -13.18 2.88
CA VAL A 223 41.74 -14.21 1.84
C VAL A 223 41.19 -13.70 0.51
N LEU A 224 40.06 -12.99 0.55
CA LEU A 224 39.49 -12.36 -0.65
C LEU A 224 40.42 -11.29 -1.22
N ALA A 225 41.05 -10.48 -0.37
CA ALA A 225 42.04 -9.48 -0.81
C ALA A 225 43.31 -10.12 -1.40
N GLU A 226 43.76 -11.27 -0.89
CA GLU A 226 44.87 -12.04 -1.48
C GLU A 226 44.53 -12.58 -2.88
N ILE A 227 43.28 -13.01 -3.10
CA ILE A 227 42.82 -13.50 -4.40
C ILE A 227 42.72 -12.33 -5.41
N GLU A 228 42.11 -11.22 -5.02
CA GLU A 228 41.99 -10.04 -5.89
C GLU A 228 43.37 -9.52 -6.33
N LYS A 229 44.37 -9.50 -5.43
CA LYS A 229 45.75 -9.15 -5.79
C LYS A 229 46.41 -10.11 -6.79
N LYS A 230 46.12 -11.41 -6.70
CA LYS A 230 46.68 -12.43 -7.60
C LYS A 230 46.05 -12.36 -9.00
N GLU A 231 44.79 -11.97 -9.11
CA GLU A 231 44.14 -11.75 -10.40
C GLU A 231 44.74 -10.53 -11.12
N GLU A 232 44.99 -9.42 -10.40
CA GLU A 232 45.62 -8.21 -10.96
C GLU A 232 47.09 -8.42 -11.41
N GLU A 233 47.85 -9.29 -10.74
CA GLU A 233 49.23 -9.64 -11.17
C GLU A 233 49.28 -10.60 -12.37
N SER A 234 48.17 -11.25 -12.73
CA SER A 234 48.14 -12.26 -13.79
C SER A 234 47.95 -11.71 -15.22
N ASP A 235 47.55 -10.44 -15.36
CA ASP A 235 47.29 -9.79 -16.66
C ASP A 235 48.55 -9.25 -17.37
N PHE A 236 49.76 -9.48 -16.83
CA PHE A 236 51.04 -8.99 -17.40
C PHE A 236 52.04 -10.08 -17.83
N ARG A 237 51.57 -11.25 -18.29
CA ARG A 237 52.44 -12.19 -19.01
C ARG A 237 51.81 -12.72 -20.30
N PRO A 238 52.38 -12.40 -21.49
CA PRO A 238 52.09 -13.14 -22.70
C PRO A 238 52.57 -14.59 -22.56
N SER A 239 51.65 -15.52 -22.75
CA SER A 239 51.86 -16.97 -22.73
C SER A 239 53.02 -17.39 -23.64
N ARG A 240 54.10 -17.91 -23.05
CA ARG A 240 54.98 -18.86 -23.73
C ARG A 240 54.55 -20.27 -23.37
N ILE A 241 54.04 -20.96 -24.38
CA ILE A 241 53.81 -22.40 -24.44
C ILE A 241 55.14 -23.12 -24.24
N ILE A 242 55.33 -23.90 -23.17
CA ILE A 242 56.15 -25.13 -23.18
C ILE A 242 55.51 -26.16 -22.22
N ALA A 243 55.37 -27.37 -22.74
CA ALA A 243 54.85 -28.59 -22.11
C ALA A 243 55.82 -29.17 -21.04
N PRO A 244 55.43 -30.22 -20.29
CA PRO A 244 56.01 -30.57 -19.00
C PRO A 244 57.18 -31.55 -19.15
N THR A 245 58.26 -31.38 -18.37
CA THR A 245 59.23 -32.47 -18.14
C THR A 245 59.95 -32.34 -16.81
N ALA A 246 59.90 -33.44 -16.05
CA ALA A 246 60.85 -33.99 -15.07
C ALA A 246 61.15 -33.27 -13.74
N LEU A 247 60.82 -34.02 -12.67
CA LEU A 247 61.69 -34.39 -11.53
C LEU A 247 62.95 -33.55 -11.28
N ALA A 248 63.03 -32.98 -10.08
CA ALA A 248 64.25 -33.03 -9.27
C ALA A 248 63.89 -32.97 -7.78
N GLN A 249 64.43 -33.94 -7.06
CA GLN A 249 64.49 -34.05 -5.60
C GLN A 249 65.36 -32.92 -5.02
N PHE A 250 65.06 -32.42 -3.82
CA PHE A 250 66.09 -32.10 -2.83
C PHE A 250 65.53 -32.19 -1.42
N GLN A 251 66.38 -32.72 -0.55
CA GLN A 251 66.19 -33.06 0.86
C GLN A 251 66.49 -31.86 1.78
N ASN A 252 66.12 -32.04 3.07
CA ASN A 252 66.73 -31.43 4.27
C ASN A 252 66.35 -29.95 4.55
N THR A 253 66.12 -29.45 5.76
CA THR A 253 66.30 -29.93 7.15
C THR A 253 65.69 -28.88 8.11
N ALA A 254 65.49 -29.29 9.37
CA ALA A 254 65.58 -28.50 10.61
C ALA A 254 64.33 -27.73 11.14
N ASN A 255 63.85 -28.24 12.29
CA ASN A 255 63.19 -27.49 13.36
C ASN A 255 64.10 -26.36 13.91
N PRO A 256 63.55 -25.41 14.68
CA PRO A 256 63.60 -25.60 16.14
C PRO A 256 62.31 -25.25 16.88
N VAL A 257 62.24 -25.88 18.06
CA VAL A 257 61.27 -25.83 19.14
C VAL A 257 61.33 -24.47 19.88
N ASN A 258 60.17 -23.94 20.31
CA ASN A 258 59.92 -23.52 21.70
C ASN A 258 58.48 -23.00 21.94
N ARG A 259 57.80 -23.65 22.91
CA ARG A 259 56.69 -23.17 23.76
C ARG A 259 57.24 -22.10 24.76
N PRO A 260 56.45 -21.38 25.60
CA PRO A 260 55.21 -21.77 26.32
C PRO A 260 54.14 -20.64 26.35
N VAL A 261 52.92 -20.74 26.93
CA VAL A 261 52.56 -20.80 28.36
C VAL A 261 51.01 -20.93 28.46
N GLN A 262 50.53 -21.74 29.41
CA GLN A 262 49.14 -21.82 29.91
C GLN A 262 48.86 -20.74 30.96
N ASN A 263 47.59 -20.31 31.07
CA ASN A 263 46.84 -20.02 32.33
C ASN A 263 45.43 -19.57 31.89
N GLN A 264 44.32 -20.26 32.17
CA GLN A 264 43.65 -20.59 33.44
C GLN A 264 43.44 -19.39 34.39
N HIS A 265 42.18 -18.96 34.47
CA HIS A 265 41.37 -18.58 35.64
C HIS A 265 40.02 -18.06 35.10
N SER A 266 38.89 -18.04 35.78
CA SER A 266 38.26 -18.81 36.84
C SER A 266 36.85 -18.19 36.98
N ILE A 267 35.88 -19.05 37.28
CA ILE A 267 34.47 -18.72 37.55
C ILE A 267 34.34 -17.86 38.81
N VAL A 268 33.43 -16.89 38.81
CA VAL A 268 32.69 -16.48 40.03
C VAL A 268 31.21 -16.36 39.68
N ASN A 269 30.43 -17.27 40.28
CA ASN A 269 28.99 -17.13 40.43
C ASN A 269 28.72 -16.08 41.50
N ASP A 270 27.69 -15.25 41.33
CA ASP A 270 26.85 -14.93 42.47
C ASP A 270 25.39 -14.75 42.06
N ALA A 271 24.54 -15.35 42.88
CA ALA A 271 23.10 -15.42 42.73
C ALA A 271 22.43 -14.55 43.80
N ARG A 272 21.15 -14.25 43.54
CA ARG A 272 20.08 -13.94 44.52
C ARG A 272 19.90 -12.46 44.90
N ASN A 273 18.90 -11.82 44.27
CA ASN A 273 17.71 -11.40 45.01
C ASN A 273 16.53 -11.10 44.06
N LYS A 274 15.44 -11.87 44.15
CA LYS A 274 14.19 -11.64 43.43
C LYS A 274 13.22 -10.87 44.35
N GLN A 275 13.03 -9.58 44.06
CA GLN A 275 11.81 -8.84 44.38
C GLN A 275 11.29 -8.26 43.07
N VAL A 276 10.11 -8.72 42.65
CA VAL A 276 9.47 -8.28 41.40
C VAL A 276 8.78 -6.94 41.68
N GLN A 277 9.49 -5.84 41.43
CA GLN A 277 8.86 -4.55 41.14
C GLN A 277 8.78 -4.42 39.62
N PHE A 278 7.56 -4.23 39.09
CA PHE A 278 7.36 -3.90 37.69
C PHE A 278 7.92 -2.49 37.44
N HIS A 279 9.19 -2.41 37.03
CA HIS A 279 9.73 -1.19 36.45
C HIS A 279 9.16 -1.02 35.04
N ASN A 280 8.53 0.13 34.84
CA ASN A 280 7.99 0.60 33.58
C ASN A 280 9.00 0.44 32.44
N ALA A 281 8.61 -0.29 31.39
CA ALA A 281 9.32 -0.27 30.12
C ALA A 281 9.29 1.17 29.55
N PRO A 282 10.34 1.63 28.83
CA PRO A 282 10.36 2.98 28.28
C PRO A 282 9.31 3.08 27.18
N SER A 283 8.22 3.78 27.45
CA SER A 283 7.23 4.10 26.42
C SER A 283 7.89 4.99 25.37
N THR A 284 7.87 4.54 24.13
CA THR A 284 8.11 5.37 22.96
C THR A 284 7.26 6.63 23.09
N GLN A 285 7.92 7.77 23.33
CA GLN A 285 7.27 9.05 23.59
C GLN A 285 6.43 9.46 22.39
N ARG A 286 5.12 9.18 22.46
CA ARG A 286 4.11 9.89 21.68
C ARG A 286 3.97 11.27 22.31
N ASN A 287 3.89 12.32 21.48
CA ASN A 287 3.78 13.74 21.85
C ASN A 287 2.46 14.06 22.59
N HIS A 288 2.18 13.42 23.72
CA HIS A 288 1.00 13.65 24.54
C HIS A 288 1.41 14.21 25.90
N PRO A 289 0.58 15.08 26.50
CA PRO A 289 0.79 15.52 27.88
C PRO A 289 0.93 14.32 28.82
N PRO A 290 1.79 14.42 29.86
CA PRO A 290 1.88 13.41 30.91
C PRO A 290 0.51 13.09 31.52
N ARG A 291 0.22 11.79 31.71
CA ARG A 291 -1.07 11.29 32.23
C ARG A 291 -1.54 12.02 33.50
N HIS A 292 -0.62 12.29 34.42
CA HIS A 292 -0.90 12.92 35.72
C HIS A 292 -1.43 14.37 35.61
N LEU A 293 -1.34 15.02 34.45
CA LEU A 293 -1.90 16.36 34.23
C LEU A 293 -3.41 16.32 33.88
N SER A 294 -3.96 15.14 33.57
CA SER A 294 -5.39 15.04 33.28
C SER A 294 -6.24 15.23 34.53
N ARG A 295 -7.34 15.97 34.38
CA ARG A 295 -8.40 16.02 35.40
C ARG A 295 -9.29 14.76 35.39
N HIS A 296 -9.18 13.92 34.36
CA HIS A 296 -10.00 12.71 34.22
C HIS A 296 -9.40 11.54 34.99
N SER A 297 -10.20 10.90 35.84
CA SER A 297 -9.76 9.86 36.79
C SER A 297 -9.13 8.62 36.14
N LEU A 298 -9.67 8.17 35.01
CA LEU A 298 -9.08 7.05 34.26
C LEU A 298 -7.81 7.43 33.49
N VAL A 299 -7.64 8.71 33.13
CA VAL A 299 -6.48 9.16 32.33
C VAL A 299 -5.30 9.46 33.23
N ASN A 300 -5.53 10.07 34.40
CA ASN A 300 -4.48 10.33 35.38
C ASN A 300 -4.12 9.12 36.26
N GLY A 301 -4.85 8.02 36.12
CA GLY A 301 -4.61 6.78 36.86
C GLY A 301 -5.14 6.80 38.29
N SER A 302 -5.93 7.80 38.70
CA SER A 302 -6.59 7.78 40.01
C SER A 302 -7.72 6.73 40.09
N GLN A 303 -8.23 6.30 38.93
CA GLN A 303 -9.18 5.21 38.81
C GLN A 303 -8.66 4.15 37.84
N VAL A 304 -8.77 2.88 38.24
CA VAL A 304 -8.43 1.73 37.40
C VAL A 304 -9.68 1.30 36.63
N TYR A 305 -9.54 1.12 35.32
CA TYR A 305 -10.62 0.58 34.49
C TYR A 305 -10.68 -0.94 34.63
N ASN A 306 -11.88 -1.46 34.93
CA ASN A 306 -12.20 -2.87 34.86
C ASN A 306 -13.27 -3.06 33.77
N GLN A 307 -13.03 -4.00 32.85
CA GLN A 307 -13.95 -4.33 31.76
C GLN A 307 -15.30 -4.85 32.26
N GLU A 308 -15.34 -5.42 33.47
CA GLU A 308 -16.57 -5.92 34.10
C GLU A 308 -17.56 -4.79 34.45
N ASN A 309 -17.08 -3.55 34.60
CA ASN A 309 -17.92 -2.41 34.96
C ASN A 309 -18.74 -1.86 33.76
N GLY A 310 -18.56 -2.42 32.56
CA GLY A 310 -19.30 -2.07 31.34
C GLY A 310 -18.45 -1.33 30.31
N PHE A 311 -19.11 -0.84 29.25
CA PHE A 311 -18.41 -0.20 28.13
C PHE A 311 -17.85 1.18 28.51
N LEU A 312 -16.54 1.37 28.32
CA LEU A 312 -15.88 2.66 28.44
C LEU A 312 -16.16 3.53 27.20
N CYS A 313 -16.82 4.67 27.39
CA CYS A 313 -17.01 5.63 26.33
C CYS A 313 -15.71 6.41 26.07
N ILE A 314 -15.06 6.16 24.94
CA ILE A 314 -13.82 6.84 24.54
C ILE A 314 -13.99 8.36 24.41
N ARG A 315 -15.22 8.84 24.13
CA ARG A 315 -15.49 10.26 23.92
C ARG A 315 -15.45 11.05 25.22
N CYS A 316 -16.09 10.59 26.28
CA CYS A 316 -16.22 11.32 27.55
C CYS A 316 -15.52 10.66 28.74
N GLY A 317 -15.08 9.40 28.60
CA GLY A 317 -14.39 8.63 29.63
C GLY A 317 -15.27 8.03 30.72
N LYS A 318 -16.59 8.16 30.63
CA LYS A 318 -17.52 7.47 31.55
C LYS A 318 -17.78 6.03 31.10
N ILE A 319 -18.09 5.19 32.08
CA ILE A 319 -18.46 3.79 31.87
C ILE A 319 -19.99 3.67 31.79
N GLY A 320 -20.51 2.81 30.92
CA GLY A 320 -21.92 2.46 30.85
C GLY A 320 -22.64 2.85 29.55
N HIS A 321 -21.95 3.48 28.59
CA HIS A 321 -22.55 3.83 27.29
C HIS A 321 -21.53 3.82 26.15
N LYS A 322 -22.01 3.79 24.90
CA LYS A 322 -21.19 3.82 23.69
C LYS A 322 -21.19 5.23 23.07
N ARG A 323 -20.24 5.49 22.16
CA ARG A 323 -20.06 6.81 21.51
C ARG A 323 -21.33 7.42 20.90
N PRO A 324 -22.23 6.67 20.23
CA PRO A 324 -23.47 7.24 19.66
C PRO A 324 -24.41 7.80 20.73
N ASP A 325 -24.41 7.21 21.93
CA ASP A 325 -25.31 7.54 23.03
C ASP A 325 -24.70 8.56 24.02
N CYS A 326 -23.50 9.08 23.71
CA CYS A 326 -22.75 9.97 24.58
C CYS A 326 -23.26 11.41 24.48
N SER A 327 -23.96 11.88 25.52
CA SER A 327 -24.39 13.28 25.69
C SER A 327 -23.41 14.13 26.52
N ASP A 328 -22.38 13.53 27.10
CA ASP A 328 -21.39 14.22 27.93
C ASP A 328 -20.39 15.04 27.10
N VAL A 329 -19.79 16.04 27.76
CA VAL A 329 -18.73 16.86 27.18
C VAL A 329 -17.57 15.95 26.74
N PRO A 330 -17.12 16.04 25.48
CA PRO A 330 -16.02 15.24 25.01
C PRO A 330 -14.71 15.61 25.72
N LEU A 331 -13.93 14.61 26.05
CA LEU A 331 -12.55 14.77 26.52
C LEU A 331 -11.69 15.36 25.40
N GLU A 332 -10.61 16.03 25.79
CA GLU A 332 -9.58 16.45 24.85
C GLU A 332 -9.01 15.25 24.09
N TRP A 333 -8.62 15.46 22.84
CA TRP A 333 -8.23 14.39 21.92
C TRP A 333 -7.15 13.46 22.49
N TRP A 334 -6.16 14.00 23.20
CA TRP A 334 -5.09 13.21 23.82
C TRP A 334 -5.62 12.33 24.97
N GLY A 335 -6.61 12.81 25.73
CA GLY A 335 -7.28 12.04 26.78
C GLY A 335 -8.07 10.88 26.18
N GLN A 336 -8.77 11.12 25.07
CA GLN A 336 -9.46 10.06 24.32
C GLN A 336 -8.47 9.01 23.77
N ASN A 337 -7.25 9.41 23.39
CA ASN A 337 -6.22 8.49 22.93
C ASN A 337 -5.75 7.54 24.04
N TYR A 338 -5.53 8.07 25.26
CA TYR A 338 -5.20 7.24 26.42
C TYR A 338 -6.31 6.25 26.78
N LEU A 339 -7.57 6.66 26.73
CA LEU A 339 -8.69 5.75 26.98
C LEU A 339 -8.79 4.65 25.91
N ARG A 340 -8.39 4.95 24.67
CA ARG A 340 -8.31 3.96 23.58
C ARG A 340 -7.27 2.89 23.88
N GLU A 341 -6.09 3.28 24.33
CA GLU A 341 -5.02 2.36 24.76
C GLU A 341 -5.47 1.48 25.93
N LEU A 342 -6.21 2.06 26.88
CA LEU A 342 -6.72 1.38 28.06
C LEU A 342 -7.85 0.39 27.74
N ALA A 343 -8.77 0.76 26.84
CA ALA A 343 -9.91 -0.07 26.46
C ALA A 343 -9.55 -1.22 25.53
N MET A 344 -8.44 -1.10 24.77
CA MET A 344 -8.03 -2.06 23.75
C MET A 344 -6.55 -2.48 23.88
N PRO A 345 -6.13 -3.13 24.97
CA PRO A 345 -4.73 -3.54 25.15
C PRO A 345 -4.26 -4.55 24.08
N SER A 346 -5.16 -5.38 23.57
CA SER A 346 -4.86 -6.51 22.68
C SER A 346 -4.59 -6.13 21.21
N LEU A 347 -4.96 -4.92 20.77
CA LEU A 347 -4.61 -4.47 19.41
C LEU A 347 -3.15 -4.01 19.28
N GLN A 348 -2.48 -3.70 20.40
CA GLN A 348 -1.05 -3.36 20.41
C GLN A 348 -0.17 -4.55 20.81
N ALA A 349 -0.66 -5.51 21.59
CA ALA A 349 0.10 -6.72 21.94
C ALA A 349 0.47 -7.54 20.69
N ASN A 350 -0.44 -7.71 19.74
CA ASN A 350 -0.15 -8.40 18.46
C ASN A 350 0.86 -7.64 17.57
N PHE A 351 1.08 -6.34 17.80
CA PHE A 351 2.07 -5.55 17.07
C PHE A 351 3.47 -5.61 17.73
N VAL A 352 3.54 -5.78 19.05
CA VAL A 352 4.81 -5.92 19.78
C VAL A 352 5.29 -7.38 19.81
N GLU A 353 4.38 -8.36 19.87
CA GLU A 353 4.71 -9.79 19.82
C GLU A 353 5.27 -10.20 18.43
N PHE A 354 4.78 -9.56 17.35
CA PHE A 354 5.34 -9.72 15.99
C PHE A 354 6.73 -9.05 15.80
N LEU A 355 7.12 -8.14 16.70
CA LEU A 355 8.42 -7.45 16.67
C LEU A 355 9.36 -7.89 17.82
N GLY A 356 8.94 -8.81 18.68
CA GLY A 356 9.56 -9.04 19.99
C GLY A 356 9.94 -10.49 20.35
N MET A 357 9.76 -11.48 19.48
CA MET A 357 10.25 -12.84 19.74
C MET A 357 11.62 -13.08 19.08
N GLU A 358 12.69 -12.76 19.83
CA GLU A 358 13.94 -13.52 19.84
C GLU A 358 14.61 -13.28 21.20
N GLN A 359 14.21 -14.06 22.21
CA GLN A 359 15.09 -14.35 23.34
C GLN A 359 15.13 -15.86 23.57
N ASP A 360 16.37 -16.31 23.73
CA ASP A 360 16.84 -17.68 23.81
C ASP A 360 16.02 -18.59 24.71
N SER A 361 15.66 -19.75 24.17
CA SER A 361 15.59 -20.98 24.96
C SER A 361 16.35 -22.07 24.22
N GLY A 362 17.61 -22.26 24.62
CA GLY A 362 18.37 -23.44 24.29
C GLY A 362 17.70 -24.68 24.90
N THR A 363 17.55 -25.72 24.09
CA THR A 363 17.47 -27.10 24.56
C THR A 363 18.21 -27.95 23.55
N GLU A 364 19.32 -28.53 24.02
CA GLU A 364 20.11 -29.53 23.31
C GLU A 364 19.30 -30.81 23.10
N MET A 365 19.34 -31.34 21.87
CA MET A 365 19.30 -32.78 21.63
C MET A 365 19.99 -33.12 20.30
N SER A 366 21.29 -33.41 20.42
CA SER A 366 22.11 -34.44 19.75
C SER A 366 21.71 -35.04 18.38
N GLN A 367 22.67 -34.91 17.44
CA GLN A 367 23.23 -35.90 16.48
C GLN A 367 22.25 -36.52 15.43
N THR A 368 22.53 -36.70 14.13
CA THR A 368 23.78 -36.97 13.40
C THR A 368 23.53 -36.83 11.88
N ALA A 369 24.54 -36.38 11.13
CA ALA A 369 24.88 -36.76 9.74
C ALA A 369 23.84 -36.66 8.59
N ILE A 370 23.89 -35.55 7.84
CA ILE A 370 24.05 -35.51 6.36
C ILE A 370 24.83 -34.21 6.10
N GLY A 371 26.12 -34.20 5.80
CA GLY A 371 26.74 -34.81 4.62
C GLY A 371 27.29 -33.65 3.78
N GLU A 372 28.60 -33.43 3.88
CA GLU A 372 29.39 -32.39 3.20
C GLU A 372 29.15 -32.38 1.69
N ILE A 373 28.22 -31.57 1.20
CA ILE A 373 28.19 -31.14 -0.19
C ILE A 373 27.74 -29.69 -0.21
N ASN A 374 28.46 -28.88 -0.99
CA ASN A 374 28.02 -27.59 -1.54
C ASN A 374 28.46 -26.30 -0.81
N VAL A 375 29.73 -26.24 -0.37
CA VAL A 375 30.40 -24.95 -0.13
C VAL A 375 31.01 -24.43 -1.44
N GLU A 376 31.60 -25.30 -2.26
CA GLU A 376 32.19 -24.91 -3.55
C GLU A 376 31.14 -24.47 -4.58
N ALA A 377 30.01 -25.16 -4.74
CA ALA A 377 28.99 -24.73 -5.71
C ALA A 377 28.20 -23.50 -5.24
N LYS A 378 28.13 -23.22 -3.92
CA LYS A 378 27.63 -21.93 -3.40
C LYS A 378 28.61 -20.79 -3.65
N ILE A 379 29.92 -21.01 -3.52
CA ILE A 379 30.94 -20.02 -3.88
C ILE A 379 30.92 -19.75 -5.39
N VAL A 380 30.82 -20.77 -6.23
CA VAL A 380 30.67 -20.62 -7.69
C VAL A 380 29.38 -19.86 -8.05
N HIS A 381 28.28 -20.08 -7.33
CA HIS A 381 27.04 -19.35 -7.57
C HIS A 381 27.15 -17.86 -7.20
N VAL A 382 27.85 -17.53 -6.11
CA VAL A 382 28.09 -16.12 -5.71
C VAL A 382 29.04 -15.42 -6.69
N LEU A 383 30.08 -16.11 -7.17
CA LEU A 383 31.03 -15.57 -8.14
C LEU A 383 30.38 -15.31 -9.51
N THR A 384 29.55 -16.23 -10.01
CA THR A 384 28.80 -16.06 -11.27
C THR A 384 27.82 -14.88 -11.20
N LYS A 385 27.16 -14.68 -10.05
CA LYS A 385 26.26 -13.53 -9.84
C LYS A 385 27.02 -12.19 -9.82
N LYS A 386 28.23 -12.14 -9.25
CA LYS A 386 29.09 -10.94 -9.24
C LYS A 386 29.53 -10.56 -10.66
N GLU A 387 29.74 -11.55 -11.51
CA GLU A 387 30.18 -11.38 -12.90
C GLU A 387 29.06 -10.89 -13.83
N ASP A 388 27.83 -11.37 -13.62
CA ASP A 388 26.64 -10.85 -14.32
C ASP A 388 26.31 -9.40 -13.92
N MET A 389 26.52 -9.07 -12.64
CA MET A 389 26.38 -7.69 -12.16
C MET A 389 27.41 -6.76 -12.83
N LYS A 390 28.67 -7.19 -12.98
CA LYS A 390 29.70 -6.42 -13.69
C LYS A 390 29.35 -6.21 -15.17
N LYS A 391 28.85 -7.24 -15.86
CA LYS A 391 28.40 -7.15 -17.27
C LYS A 391 27.23 -6.18 -17.44
N GLN A 392 26.30 -6.15 -16.49
CA GLN A 392 25.16 -5.23 -16.53
C GLN A 392 25.59 -3.78 -16.29
N THR A 393 26.53 -3.54 -15.37
CA THR A 393 27.11 -2.21 -15.14
C THR A 393 27.89 -1.72 -16.36
N ALA A 394 28.68 -2.59 -17.01
CA ALA A 394 29.39 -2.25 -18.24
C ALA A 394 28.44 -1.91 -19.41
N LYS A 395 27.33 -2.65 -19.57
CA LYS A 395 26.29 -2.34 -20.58
C LYS A 395 25.60 -1.00 -20.33
N ASN A 396 25.41 -0.61 -19.07
CA ASN A 396 24.80 0.67 -18.71
C ASN A 396 25.74 1.85 -18.92
N LEU A 397 27.05 1.64 -18.79
CA LEU A 397 28.06 2.66 -19.10
C LEU A 397 28.27 2.85 -20.60
N LEU A 398 28.05 1.81 -21.43
CA LEU A 398 28.12 1.92 -22.90
C LEU A 398 26.89 2.58 -23.54
N LYS A 399 25.80 2.73 -22.79
CA LYS A 399 24.54 3.37 -23.24
C LYS A 399 24.43 4.85 -22.87
N ARG A 400 25.37 5.37 -22.09
CA ARG A 400 25.55 6.80 -21.80
C ARG A 400 26.68 7.32 -22.66
#